data_AF-A0A1A5XCD5-F1
#
_entry.id   AF-A0A1A5XCD5-F1
#
_cell.length_a   1.000
_cell.length_b   1.000
_cell.length_c   1.000
_cell.angle_alpha   90.00
_cell.angle_beta   90.00
_cell.angle_gamma   90.00
#
_symmetry.space_group_name_H-M   'P 1'
#
loop_
_entity.id
_entity.type
_entity.pdbx_description
1 polymer ?
#
loop_
_entity_poly.entity_id
_entity_poly.type
_entity_poly.pdbx_seq_one_letter_code
_entity_poly.pdbx_strand_id
1 'polypeptide(L)'
;MKTDWHLIRNVLNAAIDSCEALQSAGYAEEHRARTIIVNGRPVSVQEFLTSAWTLPENVRYAVIRQRHDAGLDSPYIPEAARILIAVAAACAEIVGAGNSPPGIEGMQNMAAWYRNHFDPNVKAAIDGISGPYSSATTP
;
A
#
# COMPACT_ATOMS: atom_id res chain seq x y z
N MET A 1 -2.18 -15.42 -14.24
CA MET A 1 -0.83 -15.03 -13.76
C MET A 1 -0.78 -15.26 -12.26
N LYS A 2 0.28 -15.86 -11.73
CA LYS A 2 0.40 -16.10 -10.28
C LYS A 2 1.06 -14.89 -9.63
N THR A 3 0.33 -14.20 -8.76
CA THR A 3 0.89 -13.11 -7.94
C THR A 3 1.54 -13.70 -6.70
N ASP A 4 2.77 -13.27 -6.39
CA ASP A 4 3.39 -13.57 -5.10
C ASP A 4 2.86 -12.61 -4.03
N TRP A 5 1.73 -12.98 -3.43
CA TRP A 5 1.09 -12.22 -2.36
C TRP A 5 1.92 -12.18 -1.07
N HIS A 6 2.83 -13.14 -0.86
CA HIS A 6 3.69 -13.13 0.31
C HIS A 6 4.75 -12.04 0.19
N LEU A 7 5.41 -11.92 -0.97
CA LEU A 7 6.36 -10.84 -1.25
C LEU A 7 5.71 -9.46 -1.12
N ILE A 8 4.53 -9.25 -1.72
CA ILE A 8 3.83 -7.95 -1.66
C ILE A 8 3.54 -7.57 -0.20
N ARG A 9 2.97 -8.51 0.58
CA ARG A 9 2.68 -8.26 2.00
C ARG A 9 3.95 -7.97 2.80
N ASN A 10 5.03 -8.71 2.54
CA ASN A 10 6.31 -8.49 3.21
C ASN A 10 6.86 -7.08 2.96
N VAL A 11 6.87 -6.63 1.70
CA VAL A 11 7.37 -5.29 1.34
C VAL A 11 6.51 -4.19 1.96
N LEU A 12 5.18 -4.31 1.89
CA LEU A 12 4.26 -3.32 2.47
C LEU A 12 4.38 -3.26 3.99
N ASN A 13 4.42 -4.42 4.67
CA ASN A 13 4.58 -4.47 6.11
C ASN A 13 5.93 -3.90 6.56
N ALA A 14 7.03 -4.22 5.87
CA ALA A 14 8.33 -3.64 6.21
C ALA A 14 8.35 -2.10 6.12
N ALA A 15 7.62 -1.52 5.16
CA ALA A 15 7.46 -0.07 5.06
C ALA A 15 6.59 0.48 6.21
N ILE A 16 5.48 -0.17 6.53
CA ILE A 16 4.61 0.19 7.67
C ILE A 16 5.40 0.15 8.98
N ASP A 17 6.08 -0.97 9.26
CA ASP A 17 6.91 -1.16 10.46
C ASP A 17 7.98 -0.06 10.57
N SER A 18 8.59 0.33 9.44
CA SER A 18 9.58 1.42 9.41
C SER A 18 8.95 2.79 9.70
N CYS A 19 7.74 3.07 9.21
CA CYS A 19 7.00 4.28 9.53
C CYS A 19 6.59 4.32 11.01
N GLU A 20 6.13 3.19 11.57
CA GLU A 20 5.80 3.06 12.99
C GLU A 20 7.04 3.25 13.88
N ALA A 21 8.19 2.70 13.46
CA ALA A 21 9.46 2.89 14.16
C ALA A 21 9.94 4.35 14.12
N LEU A 22 9.79 5.03 12.99
CA LEU A 22 10.10 6.46 12.85
C LEU A 22 9.24 7.32 13.79
N GLN A 23 7.93 7.01 13.88
CA GLN A 23 7.02 7.70 14.79
C GLN A 23 7.37 7.41 16.26
N SER A 24 7.65 6.15 16.59
CA SER A 24 8.02 5.72 17.94
C SER A 24 9.36 6.33 18.40
N ALA A 25 10.27 6.62 17.47
CA ALA A 25 11.51 7.35 17.74
C ALA A 25 11.28 8.85 18.02
N GLY A 26 10.04 9.34 17.92
CA GLY A 26 9.70 10.75 18.16
C GLY A 26 10.24 11.66 17.05
N TYR A 27 10.24 11.21 15.79
CA TYR A 27 10.67 12.06 14.68
C TYR A 27 9.91 13.40 14.67
N ALA A 28 10.66 14.47 14.49
CA ALA A 28 10.19 15.84 14.42
C ALA A 28 11.08 16.60 13.43
N GLU A 29 10.62 17.74 12.92
CA GLU A 29 11.30 18.46 11.84
C GLU A 29 12.72 18.91 12.23
N GLU A 30 12.95 19.27 13.48
CA GLU A 30 14.26 19.62 14.02
C GLU A 30 15.28 18.47 13.97
N HIS A 31 14.83 17.22 13.80
CA HIS A 31 15.71 16.06 13.71
C HIS A 31 16.35 15.90 12.33
N ARG A 32 15.85 16.57 11.28
CA ARG A 32 16.29 16.37 9.89
C ARG A 32 17.80 16.52 9.67
N ALA A 33 18.44 17.45 10.38
CA ALA A 33 19.87 17.74 10.26
C ALA A 33 20.76 16.85 11.15
N ARG A 34 20.19 16.02 12.05
CA ARG A 34 20.97 15.09 12.87
C ARG A 34 21.62 14.04 11.98
N THR A 35 22.86 13.68 12.27
CA THR A 35 23.65 12.75 11.46
C THR A 35 24.11 11.53 12.26
N ILE A 36 24.33 10.44 11.55
CA ILE A 36 25.06 9.26 12.02
C ILE A 36 26.11 8.88 10.97
N ILE A 37 27.19 8.22 11.37
CA ILE A 37 28.20 7.72 10.44
C ILE A 37 27.74 6.39 9.84
N VAL A 38 27.59 6.34 8.51
CA VAL A 38 27.31 5.12 7.73
C VAL A 38 28.43 4.93 6.73
N ASN A 39 29.09 3.77 6.74
CA ASN A 39 30.22 3.47 5.84
C ASN A 39 31.29 4.58 5.81
N GLY A 40 31.59 5.17 6.96
CA GLY A 40 32.59 6.25 7.09
C GLY A 40 32.12 7.64 6.65
N ARG A 41 30.86 7.81 6.22
CA ARG A 41 30.29 9.10 5.81
C ARG A 41 29.20 9.56 6.78
N PRO A 42 29.14 10.85 7.16
CA PRO A 42 27.97 11.39 7.86
C PRO A 42 26.74 11.36 6.94
N VAL A 43 25.66 10.74 7.42
CA VAL A 43 24.36 10.67 6.75
C VAL A 43 23.32 11.26 7.68
N SER A 44 22.56 12.23 7.18
CA SER A 44 21.50 12.91 7.92
C SER A 44 20.20 12.11 7.95
N VAL A 45 19.35 12.38 8.94
CA VAL A 45 17.98 11.87 8.97
C VAL A 45 17.23 12.23 7.68
N GLN A 46 17.40 13.45 7.16
CA GLN A 46 16.78 13.86 5.90
C GLN A 46 17.25 13.00 4.71
N GLU A 47 18.52 12.62 4.64
CA GLU A 47 19.02 11.72 3.59
C GLU A 47 18.40 10.33 3.70
N PHE A 48 18.23 9.79 4.92
CA PHE A 48 17.52 8.52 5.11
C PHE A 48 16.07 8.60 4.65
N LEU A 49 15.34 9.63 5.09
CA LEU A 49 13.95 9.85 4.70
C LEU A 49 13.82 10.04 3.18
N THR A 50 14.73 10.82 2.58
CA THR A 50 14.80 11.01 1.13
C THR A 50 15.00 9.69 0.39
N SER A 51 15.88 8.85 0.89
CA SER A 51 16.08 7.51 0.34
C SER A 51 14.83 6.64 0.50
N ALA A 52 14.13 6.74 1.63
CA ALA A 52 12.95 5.93 1.92
C ALA A 52 11.79 6.18 0.94
N TRP A 53 11.55 7.42 0.48
CA TRP A 53 10.51 7.69 -0.52
C TRP A 53 10.99 7.65 -1.98
N THR A 54 12.29 7.74 -2.26
CA THR A 54 12.83 7.62 -3.63
C THR A 54 13.13 6.17 -4.04
N LEU A 55 13.52 5.30 -3.09
CA LEU A 55 13.81 3.89 -3.36
C LEU A 55 12.62 3.14 -4.01
N PRO A 56 11.38 3.26 -3.51
CA PRO A 56 10.23 2.56 -4.12
C PRO A 56 9.97 2.99 -5.56
N GLU A 57 10.17 4.27 -5.88
CA GLU A 57 10.04 4.77 -7.26
C GLU A 57 11.10 4.14 -8.19
N ASN A 58 12.35 4.10 -7.75
CA ASN A 58 13.43 3.47 -8.50
C ASN A 58 13.17 1.97 -8.75
N VAL A 59 12.71 1.26 -7.72
CA VAL A 59 12.33 -0.16 -7.82
C VAL A 59 11.16 -0.34 -8.78
N ARG A 60 10.14 0.53 -8.73
CA ARG A 60 9.01 0.50 -9.65
C ARG A 60 9.48 0.62 -11.11
N TYR A 61 10.34 1.57 -11.43
CA TYR A 61 10.89 1.69 -12.79
C TYR A 61 11.74 0.49 -13.19
N ALA A 62 12.51 -0.08 -12.26
CA ALA A 62 13.27 -1.30 -12.53
C ALA A 62 12.35 -2.49 -12.87
N VAL A 63 11.26 -2.68 -12.12
CA VAL A 63 10.26 -3.72 -12.40
C VAL A 63 9.60 -3.50 -13.77
N ILE A 64 9.25 -2.26 -14.12
CA ILE A 64 8.66 -1.94 -15.43
C ILE A 64 9.63 -2.32 -16.56
N ARG A 65 10.92 -1.94 -16.44
CA ARG A 65 11.94 -2.31 -17.43
C ARG A 65 12.14 -3.82 -17.52
N GLN A 66 12.27 -4.50 -16.40
CA GLN A 66 12.44 -5.97 -16.39
C GLN A 66 11.24 -6.69 -17.00
N ARG A 67 10.03 -6.18 -16.81
CA ARG A 67 8.83 -6.71 -17.47
C ARG A 67 8.90 -6.50 -18.98
N HIS A 68 9.31 -5.33 -19.44
CA HIS A 68 9.51 -5.05 -20.85
C HIS A 68 10.54 -6.01 -21.47
N ASP A 69 11.72 -6.11 -20.84
CA ASP A 69 12.81 -6.98 -21.29
C ASP A 69 12.39 -8.47 -21.33
N ALA A 70 11.49 -8.88 -20.44
CA ALA A 70 10.92 -10.23 -20.40
C ALA A 70 9.70 -10.44 -21.34
N GLY A 71 9.26 -9.41 -22.08
CA GLY A 71 8.05 -9.47 -22.90
C GLY A 71 6.75 -9.61 -22.10
N LEU A 72 6.76 -9.21 -20.82
CA LEU A 72 5.66 -9.28 -19.86
C LEU A 72 5.02 -7.91 -19.61
N ASP A 73 5.14 -7.00 -20.57
CA ASP A 73 4.41 -5.75 -20.56
C ASP A 73 2.91 -6.02 -20.46
N SER A 74 2.24 -5.24 -19.63
CA SER A 74 0.78 -5.27 -19.54
C SER A 74 0.25 -3.90 -19.93
N PRO A 75 -0.43 -3.78 -21.08
CA PRO A 75 -1.08 -2.52 -21.46
C PRO A 75 -2.24 -2.17 -20.52
N TYR A 76 -2.70 -3.15 -19.74
CA TYR A 76 -3.76 -3.01 -18.76
C TYR A 76 -3.22 -3.11 -17.33
N ILE A 77 -3.64 -2.22 -16.44
CA ILE A 77 -3.37 -2.33 -15.00
C ILE A 77 -4.44 -3.25 -14.38
N PRO A 78 -4.07 -4.44 -13.86
CA PRO A 78 -5.03 -5.38 -13.26
C PRO A 78 -5.82 -4.76 -12.09
N GLU A 79 -7.06 -5.21 -11.91
CA GLU A 79 -7.99 -4.74 -10.89
C GLU A 79 -7.38 -4.80 -9.49
N ALA A 80 -6.72 -5.91 -9.16
CA ALA A 80 -6.05 -6.09 -7.87
C ALA A 80 -4.97 -5.03 -7.61
N ALA A 81 -4.23 -4.60 -8.63
CA ALA A 81 -3.24 -3.53 -8.49
C ALA A 81 -3.91 -2.16 -8.29
N ARG A 82 -5.02 -1.89 -9.00
CA ARG A 82 -5.82 -0.67 -8.82
C ARG A 82 -6.38 -0.57 -7.40
N ILE A 83 -6.92 -1.68 -6.88
CA ILE A 83 -7.42 -1.78 -5.50
C ILE A 83 -6.32 -1.45 -4.50
N LEU A 84 -5.13 -2.07 -4.61
CA LEU A 84 -4.03 -1.81 -3.68
C LEU A 84 -3.59 -0.35 -3.69
N ILE A 85 -3.49 0.28 -4.87
CA ILE A 85 -3.11 1.70 -4.98
C ILE A 85 -4.15 2.60 -4.31
N ALA A 86 -5.45 2.35 -4.55
CA ALA A 86 -6.52 3.14 -3.95
C ALA A 86 -6.57 2.99 -2.42
N VAL A 87 -6.40 1.77 -1.91
CA VAL A 87 -6.34 1.51 -0.45
C VAL A 87 -5.12 2.17 0.16
N ALA A 88 -3.94 2.04 -0.46
CA ALA A 88 -2.72 2.68 0.04
C ALA A 88 -2.85 4.22 0.09
N ALA A 89 -3.46 4.82 -0.93
CA ALA A 89 -3.74 6.26 -0.94
C ALA A 89 -4.69 6.66 0.20
N ALA A 90 -5.77 5.93 0.42
CA ALA A 90 -6.69 6.19 1.53
C ALA A 90 -5.96 6.06 2.90
N CYS A 91 -5.18 5.00 3.09
CA CYS A 91 -4.41 4.80 4.32
C CYS A 91 -3.37 5.91 4.54
N ALA A 92 -2.79 6.49 3.48
CA ALA A 92 -1.82 7.57 3.61
C ALA A 92 -2.42 8.85 4.24
N GLU A 93 -3.71 9.14 3.99
CA GLU A 93 -4.39 10.33 4.52
C GLU A 93 -4.53 10.34 6.05
N ILE A 94 -4.49 9.16 6.69
CA ILE A 94 -4.61 9.06 8.15
C ILE A 94 -3.24 9.01 8.86
N VAL A 95 -2.14 8.97 8.12
CA VAL A 95 -0.79 9.02 8.70
C VAL A 95 -0.55 10.39 9.33
N GLY A 96 -0.23 10.41 10.62
CA GLY A 96 0.02 11.67 11.35
C GLY A 96 -1.22 12.51 11.65
N ALA A 97 -2.43 11.99 11.42
CA ALA A 97 -3.68 12.72 11.61
C ALA A 97 -4.12 12.88 13.10
N GLY A 98 -3.20 12.66 14.04
CA GLY A 98 -3.41 12.84 15.49
C GLY A 98 -4.10 11.67 16.19
N ASN A 99 -4.54 11.89 17.43
CA ASN A 99 -5.11 10.83 18.29
C ASN A 99 -6.58 10.51 17.98
N SER A 100 -7.30 11.43 17.33
CA SER A 100 -8.70 11.28 16.94
C SER A 100 -8.90 11.68 15.48
N PRO A 101 -8.25 10.98 14.54
CA PRO A 101 -8.30 11.36 13.14
C PRO A 101 -9.73 11.20 12.57
N PRO A 102 -10.21 12.17 11.78
CA PRO A 102 -11.45 11.98 11.03
C PRO A 102 -11.30 10.78 10.08
N GLY A 103 -12.39 10.07 9.82
CA GLY A 103 -12.41 8.97 8.83
C GLY A 103 -12.04 7.57 9.36
N ILE A 104 -11.78 7.38 10.67
CA ILE A 104 -11.56 6.04 11.26
C ILE A 104 -12.71 5.09 10.93
N GLU A 105 -13.95 5.56 11.11
CA GLU A 105 -15.13 4.76 10.78
C GLU A 105 -15.15 4.36 9.30
N GLY A 106 -14.78 5.27 8.40
CA GLY A 106 -14.65 4.99 6.97
C GLY A 106 -13.61 3.90 6.67
N MET A 107 -12.45 3.93 7.33
CA MET A 107 -11.40 2.92 7.19
C MET A 107 -11.84 1.55 7.72
N GLN A 108 -12.49 1.53 8.88
CA GLN A 108 -13.03 0.31 9.48
C GLN A 108 -14.13 -0.30 8.59
N ASN A 109 -15.03 0.53 8.09
CA ASN A 109 -16.08 0.13 7.16
C ASN A 109 -15.51 -0.37 5.83
N MET A 110 -14.47 0.25 5.30
CA MET A 110 -13.76 -0.22 4.11
C MET A 110 -13.17 -1.62 4.31
N ALA A 111 -12.48 -1.85 5.43
CA ALA A 111 -11.93 -3.17 5.75
C ALA A 111 -13.03 -4.23 5.95
N ALA A 112 -14.13 -3.87 6.63
CA ALA A 112 -15.27 -4.75 6.82
C ALA A 112 -15.98 -5.06 5.49
N TRP A 113 -16.12 -4.07 4.61
CA TRP A 113 -16.73 -4.23 3.30
C TRP A 113 -15.95 -5.24 2.44
N TYR A 114 -14.61 -5.18 2.42
CA TYR A 114 -13.82 -6.18 1.69
C TYR A 114 -14.12 -7.61 2.19
N ARG A 115 -14.04 -7.82 3.50
CA ARG A 115 -14.18 -9.16 4.12
C ARG A 115 -15.61 -9.71 4.04
N ASN A 116 -16.59 -8.86 4.27
CA ASN A 116 -17.98 -9.28 4.47
C ASN A 116 -18.85 -9.12 3.22
N HIS A 117 -18.40 -8.32 2.25
CA HIS A 117 -19.15 -8.06 1.03
C HIS A 117 -18.35 -8.43 -0.23
N PHE A 118 -17.16 -7.86 -0.45
CA PHE A 118 -16.41 -8.09 -1.68
C PHE A 118 -15.99 -9.56 -1.84
N ASP A 119 -15.21 -10.09 -0.90
CA ASP A 119 -14.65 -11.44 -0.95
C ASP A 119 -15.72 -12.52 -1.16
N PRO A 120 -16.80 -12.60 -0.36
CA PRO A 120 -17.81 -13.64 -0.53
C PRO A 120 -18.66 -13.47 -1.80
N ASN A 121 -19.04 -12.25 -2.18
CA ASN A 121 -19.90 -12.05 -3.35
C ASN A 121 -19.14 -12.22 -4.67
N VAL A 122 -17.88 -11.76 -4.75
CA VAL A 122 -17.03 -12.02 -5.93
C VAL A 122 -16.81 -13.52 -6.08
N LYS A 123 -16.52 -14.23 -4.98
CA LYS A 123 -16.39 -15.69 -5.00
C LYS A 123 -17.69 -16.36 -5.47
N ALA A 124 -18.83 -16.02 -4.88
CA ALA A 124 -20.12 -16.59 -5.25
C ALA A 124 -20.45 -16.36 -6.74
N ALA A 125 -20.21 -15.15 -7.25
CA ALA A 125 -20.42 -14.82 -8.66
C ALA A 125 -19.51 -15.63 -9.59
N ILE A 126 -18.22 -15.81 -9.24
CA ILE A 126 -17.28 -16.64 -10.00
C ILE A 126 -17.69 -18.12 -9.97
N ASP A 127 -18.14 -18.61 -8.81
CA ASP A 127 -18.60 -19.99 -8.63
C ASP A 127 -19.97 -20.25 -9.29
N GLY A 128 -20.61 -19.23 -9.87
CA GLY A 128 -21.94 -19.33 -10.49
C GLY A 128 -23.08 -19.52 -9.49
N ILE A 129 -22.83 -19.24 -8.21
CA ILE A 129 -23.85 -19.28 -7.17
C ILE A 129 -24.64 -17.97 -7.27
N SER A 130 -25.84 -18.06 -7.84
CA SER A 130 -26.82 -16.98 -7.77
C SER A 130 -27.02 -16.62 -6.30
N GLY A 131 -26.59 -15.43 -5.89
CA GLY A 131 -27.00 -14.89 -4.60
C GLY A 131 -28.53 -14.85 -4.50
N PRO A 132 -29.12 -14.80 -3.30
CA PRO A 132 -30.57 -14.75 -3.11
C PRO A 132 -31.25 -13.52 -3.73
N TYR A 133 -30.51 -12.62 -4.38
CA TYR A 133 -31.00 -11.43 -5.07
C TYR A 133 -30.96 -11.60 -6.60
N SER A 134 -31.70 -12.59 -7.11
CA SER A 134 -32.12 -12.61 -8.52
C SER A 134 -33.52 -11.99 -8.65
N SER A 135 -33.65 -10.72 -8.26
CA SER A 135 -34.70 -9.80 -8.73
C SER A 135 -34.58 -8.48 -7.95
N ALA A 136 -34.09 -7.42 -8.58
CA ALA A 136 -34.60 -6.05 -8.45
C ALA A 136 -33.68 -5.04 -9.16
N THR A 137 -34.12 -4.63 -10.35
CA THR A 137 -34.17 -3.24 -10.85
C THR A 137 -32.99 -2.30 -10.56
N THR A 138 -32.21 -2.05 -11.61
CA THR A 138 -31.63 -0.73 -11.93
C THR A 138 -32.75 0.33 -12.02
N PRO A 139 -32.46 1.57 -11.60
CA PRO A 139 -31.96 2.58 -12.55
C PRO A 139 -30.54 3.06 -12.25
#